data_AF-A0A329L4X5-F1
#
_entry.id   AF-A0A329L4X5-F1
#
_cell.length_a   1.000
_cell.length_b   1.000
_cell.length_c   1.000
_cell.angle_alpha   90.00
_cell.angle_beta   90.00
_cell.angle_gamma   90.00
#
_symmetry.space_group_name_H-M   'P 1'
#
loop_
_entity.id
_entity.type
_entity.pdbx_description
1 polymer ?
#
loop_
_entity_poly.entity_id
_entity_poly.type
_entity_poly.pdbx_seq_one_letter_code
_entity_poly.pdbx_strand_id
1 'polypeptide(L)'
;MPDNYSLYSGMRAMGATDLGWWETMTEPDDQHREYHRPRFSAEEFLRNQLLLDGLAMCVPMAHVTSVIRREQLAETVADQHDVVLRAIRSLLDDGLMKIGDILGASDERVVPWDLSIDAAMDRLRDLFVDHYDEPALWDLRIWLQLTPEGAQVAESLVGGQ
;
A
#
# COMPACT_ATOMS: atom_id res chain seq x y z
N MET A 1 -13.55 15.41 54.48
CA MET A 1 -13.14 16.30 55.59
C MET A 1 -13.14 15.47 56.86
N PRO A 2 -12.09 15.47 57.70
CA PRO A 2 -11.05 16.51 57.80
C PRO A 2 -9.61 16.02 57.54
N ASP A 3 -8.76 17.03 57.38
CA ASP A 3 -7.30 17.05 57.25
C ASP A 3 -6.55 16.60 58.52
N ASN A 4 -5.26 16.28 58.37
CA ASN A 4 -4.27 16.72 59.35
C ASN A 4 -2.84 16.80 58.77
N TYR A 5 -2.24 17.98 58.94
CA TYR A 5 -0.82 18.28 58.77
C TYR A 5 0.01 17.69 59.92
N SER A 6 1.32 17.47 59.71
CA SER A 6 2.42 18.13 60.46
C SER A 6 3.66 17.25 60.79
N LEU A 7 4.81 17.72 60.26
CA LEU A 7 6.16 17.85 60.87
C LEU A 7 6.94 16.63 61.41
N TYR A 8 8.22 16.54 61.00
CA TYR A 8 9.46 16.61 61.82
C TYR A 8 10.65 16.21 60.89
N SER A 9 11.52 17.14 60.47
CA SER A 9 12.76 17.61 61.15
C SER A 9 13.94 16.64 61.05
N GLY A 10 15.11 17.15 60.63
CA GLY A 10 16.40 16.58 61.05
C GLY A 10 17.52 16.55 60.00
N MET A 11 18.26 17.66 59.88
CA MET A 11 19.57 17.76 59.23
C MET A 11 20.60 16.75 59.76
N ARG A 12 21.48 16.25 58.88
CA ARG A 12 22.94 16.33 59.11
C ARG A 12 23.73 16.17 57.80
N ALA A 13 24.53 17.19 57.48
CA ALA A 13 25.55 17.15 56.44
C ALA A 13 26.92 16.84 57.07
N MET A 14 27.67 15.92 56.45
CA MET A 14 29.12 15.69 56.48
C MET A 14 29.36 14.74 55.29
N GLY A 15 30.29 14.88 54.35
CA GLY A 15 31.48 15.70 54.23
C GLY A 15 32.51 14.88 53.43
N ALA A 16 32.77 15.30 52.20
CA ALA A 16 33.98 15.15 51.38
C ALA A 16 34.48 13.76 50.87
N THR A 17 34.56 13.71 49.52
CA THR A 17 35.62 13.14 48.63
C THR A 17 35.98 11.65 48.71
N ASP A 18 35.75 10.89 47.63
CA ASP A 18 36.75 10.64 46.57
C ASP A 18 36.17 9.80 45.39
N LEU A 19 36.52 10.26 44.20
CA LEU A 19 36.52 9.75 42.81
C LEU A 19 35.88 8.39 42.43
N GLY A 20 34.98 8.45 41.43
CA GLY A 20 34.55 7.31 40.61
C GLY A 20 33.77 7.76 39.37
N TRP A 21 34.42 7.71 38.22
CA TRP A 21 33.97 8.09 36.87
C TRP A 21 32.56 7.58 36.46
N TRP A 22 31.69 8.49 36.04
CA TRP A 22 30.86 8.36 34.83
C TRP A 22 30.33 9.74 34.40
N GLU A 23 31.02 10.35 33.42
CA GLU A 23 30.32 11.05 32.35
C GLU A 23 29.56 9.98 31.57
N THR A 24 28.23 10.05 31.49
CA THR A 24 27.53 10.25 30.22
C THR A 24 26.09 10.65 30.54
N MET A 25 25.76 11.87 30.12
CA MET A 25 24.42 12.41 30.08
C MET A 25 23.66 11.66 28.99
N THR A 26 22.78 10.72 29.34
CA THR A 26 21.81 10.19 28.38
C THR A 26 20.66 11.18 28.29
N GLU A 27 20.88 12.22 27.50
CA GLU A 27 19.81 12.97 26.87
C GLU A 27 18.89 11.93 26.19
N PRO A 28 17.56 11.95 26.41
CA PRO A 28 16.69 11.10 25.63
C PRO A 28 16.86 11.54 24.19
N ASP A 29 17.41 10.62 23.40
CA ASP A 29 17.61 10.71 21.97
C ASP A 29 16.23 10.91 21.33
N ASP A 30 15.80 12.18 21.26
CA ASP A 30 14.76 12.69 20.37
C ASP A 30 15.30 12.66 18.93
N GLN A 31 15.86 11.52 18.54
CA GLN A 31 16.02 11.14 17.15
C GLN A 31 14.62 10.83 16.65
N HIS A 32 13.95 11.90 16.23
CA HIS A 32 13.42 12.01 14.88
C HIS A 32 12.99 10.63 14.35
N ARG A 33 11.87 10.14 14.88
CA ARG A 33 11.05 9.16 14.19
C ARG A 33 10.57 9.89 12.95
N GLU A 34 11.41 9.91 11.90
CA GLU A 34 10.97 10.16 10.56
C GLU A 34 9.85 9.16 10.34
N TYR A 35 8.61 9.64 10.44
CA TYR A 35 7.47 8.97 9.88
C TYR A 35 7.86 8.77 8.42
N HIS A 36 8.28 7.54 8.09
CA HIS A 36 8.50 7.09 6.74
C HIS A 36 7.18 7.34 6.01
N ARG A 37 7.04 8.53 5.43
CA ARG A 37 6.03 8.76 4.41
C ARG A 37 6.35 7.70 3.37
N PRO A 38 5.40 6.84 2.98
CA PRO A 38 5.67 5.93 1.89
C PRO A 38 6.14 6.80 0.73
N ARG A 39 7.26 6.40 0.10
CA ARG A 39 7.93 7.16 -0.96
C ARG A 39 6.99 7.46 -2.14
N PHE A 40 5.87 6.74 -2.17
CA PHE A 40 4.79 6.79 -3.14
C PHE A 40 3.45 6.83 -2.41
N SER A 41 2.43 7.40 -3.05
CA SER A 41 1.04 7.24 -2.57
C SER A 41 0.60 5.76 -2.64
N ALA A 42 -0.47 5.38 -1.94
CA ALA A 42 -1.05 4.04 -2.04
C ALA A 42 -1.42 3.65 -3.49
N GLU A 43 -1.95 4.61 -4.24
CA GLU A 43 -2.29 4.47 -5.66
C GLU A 43 -1.03 4.21 -6.51
N GLU A 44 0.01 5.03 -6.33
CA GLU A 44 1.26 4.92 -7.08
C GLU A 44 2.03 3.63 -6.73
N PHE A 45 2.00 3.23 -5.46
CA PHE A 45 2.54 1.94 -5.04
C PHE A 45 1.82 0.81 -5.76
N LEU A 46 0.48 0.77 -5.70
CA LEU A 46 -0.30 -0.28 -6.34
C LEU A 46 -0.04 -0.30 -7.85
N ARG A 47 -0.08 0.85 -8.49
CA ARG A 47 0.23 1.01 -9.92
C ARG A 47 1.57 0.36 -10.28
N ASN A 48 2.64 0.72 -9.57
CA ASN A 48 3.98 0.19 -9.84
C ASN A 48 4.06 -1.32 -9.57
N GLN A 49 3.42 -1.79 -8.49
CA GLN A 49 3.39 -3.20 -8.15
C GLN A 49 2.67 -4.03 -9.23
N LEU A 50 1.54 -3.54 -9.77
CA LEU A 50 0.82 -4.23 -10.84
C LEU A 50 1.62 -4.29 -12.15
N LEU A 51 2.41 -3.25 -12.46
CA LEU A 51 3.33 -3.28 -13.60
C LEU A 51 4.41 -4.36 -13.42
N LEU A 52 5.01 -4.44 -12.24
CA LEU A 52 6.03 -5.44 -11.92
C LEU A 52 5.47 -6.86 -11.93
N ASP A 53 4.32 -7.09 -11.28
CA ASP A 53 3.67 -8.41 -11.24
C ASP A 53 3.21 -8.87 -12.64
N GLY A 54 2.79 -7.91 -13.46
CA GLY A 54 2.39 -8.14 -14.85
C GLY A 54 3.50 -8.64 -15.78
N LEU A 55 4.79 -8.50 -15.40
CA LEU A 55 5.91 -9.05 -16.17
C LEU A 55 5.92 -10.58 -16.15
N ALA A 56 5.44 -11.19 -15.06
CA ALA A 56 5.43 -12.64 -14.92
C ALA A 56 4.18 -13.29 -15.54
N MET A 57 3.01 -12.70 -15.31
CA MET A 57 1.73 -13.25 -15.77
C MET A 57 0.61 -12.20 -15.78
N CYS A 58 -0.53 -12.53 -16.41
CA CYS A 58 -1.74 -11.73 -16.29
C CYS A 58 -2.19 -11.63 -14.82
N VAL A 59 -2.68 -10.47 -14.42
CA VAL A 59 -2.99 -10.16 -13.01
C VAL A 59 -4.49 -10.19 -12.77
N PRO A 60 -5.03 -11.13 -11.97
CA PRO A 60 -6.45 -11.15 -11.61
C PRO A 60 -6.77 -10.14 -10.51
N MET A 61 -8.03 -9.70 -10.41
CA MET A 61 -8.47 -8.82 -9.31
C MET A 61 -8.28 -9.42 -7.91
N ALA A 62 -8.29 -10.75 -7.77
CA ALA A 62 -7.90 -11.42 -6.53
C ALA A 62 -6.47 -11.04 -6.09
N HIS A 63 -5.53 -10.93 -7.02
CA HIS A 63 -4.17 -10.51 -6.74
C HIS A 63 -4.11 -9.02 -6.38
N VAL A 64 -4.83 -8.17 -7.10
CA VAL A 64 -4.93 -6.72 -6.79
C VAL A 64 -5.37 -6.47 -5.35
N THR A 65 -6.43 -7.15 -4.91
CA THR A 65 -6.92 -7.03 -3.52
C THR A 65 -5.96 -7.66 -2.50
N SER A 66 -5.22 -8.71 -2.88
CA SER A 66 -4.17 -9.29 -2.05
C SER A 66 -3.05 -8.29 -1.78
N VAL A 67 -2.58 -7.56 -2.80
CA VAL A 67 -1.56 -6.52 -2.67
C VAL A 67 -2.02 -5.41 -1.71
N ILE A 68 -3.23 -4.88 -1.92
CA ILE A 68 -3.83 -3.86 -1.04
C ILE A 68 -3.80 -4.31 0.43
N ARG A 69 -4.22 -5.54 0.71
CA ARG A 69 -4.29 -6.08 2.09
C ARG A 69 -2.92 -6.35 2.67
N ARG A 70 -2.01 -6.94 1.89
CA ARG A 70 -0.65 -7.29 2.34
C ARG A 70 0.17 -6.06 2.69
N GLU A 71 0.08 -5.03 1.85
CA GLU A 71 0.85 -3.79 1.99
C GLU A 71 0.10 -2.71 2.78
N GLN A 72 -1.09 -3.03 3.31
CA GLN A 72 -1.92 -2.15 4.15
C GLN A 72 -2.17 -0.77 3.51
N LEU A 73 -2.48 -0.77 2.20
CA LEU A 73 -2.57 0.46 1.39
C LEU A 73 -3.82 1.30 1.68
N ALA A 74 -4.77 0.77 2.44
CA ALA A 74 -6.00 1.45 2.83
C ALA A 74 -6.61 0.83 4.10
N GLU A 75 -7.25 1.65 4.93
CA GLU A 75 -7.82 1.25 6.22
C GLU A 75 -9.24 0.69 6.11
N THR A 76 -10.03 1.21 5.16
CA THR A 76 -11.43 0.82 4.96
C THR A 76 -11.65 0.21 3.58
N VAL A 77 -12.70 -0.61 3.44
CA VAL A 77 -13.07 -1.20 2.14
C VAL A 77 -13.36 -0.11 1.09
N ALA A 78 -14.00 0.99 1.49
CA ALA A 78 -14.25 2.12 0.58
C ALA A 78 -12.94 2.74 0.07
N ASP A 79 -11.95 2.94 0.96
CA ASP A 79 -10.64 3.45 0.56
C ASP A 79 -9.88 2.46 -0.34
N GLN A 80 -10.03 1.15 -0.09
CA GLN A 80 -9.45 0.12 -0.95
C GLN A 80 -10.03 0.21 -2.36
N HIS A 81 -11.35 0.36 -2.49
CA HIS A 81 -12.00 0.53 -3.79
C HIS A 81 -11.49 1.76 -4.52
N ASP A 82 -11.37 2.88 -3.83
CA ASP A 82 -10.84 4.13 -4.38
C ASP A 82 -9.41 3.98 -4.89
N VAL A 83 -8.51 3.38 -4.09
CA VAL A 83 -7.11 3.16 -4.49
C VAL A 83 -7.04 2.25 -5.72
N VAL A 84 -7.80 1.16 -5.73
CA VAL A 84 -7.82 0.22 -6.86
C VAL A 84 -8.35 0.87 -8.13
N LEU A 85 -9.49 1.57 -8.05
CA LEU A 85 -10.10 2.21 -9.22
C LEU A 85 -9.20 3.29 -9.81
N ARG A 86 -8.55 4.11 -8.97
CA ARG A 86 -7.63 5.15 -9.47
C ARG A 86 -6.37 4.56 -10.08
N ALA A 87 -5.76 3.57 -9.42
CA ALA A 87 -4.56 2.90 -9.94
C ALA A 87 -4.84 2.23 -11.29
N ILE A 88 -5.94 1.47 -11.41
CA ILE A 88 -6.33 0.83 -12.67
C ILE A 88 -6.65 1.88 -13.73
N ARG A 89 -7.45 2.91 -13.41
CA ARG A 89 -7.75 3.98 -14.38
C ARG A 89 -6.47 4.61 -14.92
N SER A 90 -5.53 4.94 -14.05
CA SER A 90 -4.25 5.53 -14.46
C SER A 90 -3.48 4.60 -15.42
N LEU A 91 -3.50 3.28 -15.19
CA LEU A 91 -2.78 2.31 -16.02
C LEU A 91 -3.40 2.19 -17.42
N LEU A 92 -4.73 2.29 -17.49
CA LEU A 92 -5.48 2.28 -18.74
C LEU A 92 -5.30 3.60 -19.52
N ASP A 93 -5.41 4.74 -18.84
CA ASP A 93 -5.27 6.07 -19.44
C ASP A 93 -3.87 6.26 -20.05
N ASP A 94 -2.82 5.75 -19.38
CA ASP A 94 -1.45 5.79 -19.91
C ASP A 94 -1.14 4.66 -20.91
N GLY A 95 -2.11 3.78 -21.19
CA GLY A 95 -1.96 2.67 -22.12
C GLY A 95 -0.94 1.61 -21.69
N LEU A 96 -0.64 1.49 -20.39
CA LEU A 96 0.35 0.54 -19.86
C LEU A 96 -0.23 -0.84 -19.58
N MET A 97 -1.52 -0.91 -19.33
CA MET A 97 -2.22 -2.18 -19.18
C MET A 97 -3.53 -2.16 -19.96
N LYS A 98 -4.05 -3.35 -20.22
CA LYS A 98 -5.41 -3.59 -20.72
C LYS A 98 -6.18 -4.42 -19.71
N ILE A 99 -7.47 -4.14 -19.58
CA ILE A 99 -8.40 -4.86 -18.70
C ILE A 99 -9.38 -5.69 -19.52
N GLY A 100 -9.71 -6.89 -19.03
CA GLY A 100 -10.70 -7.70 -19.70
C GLY A 100 -10.86 -9.11 -19.14
N ASP A 101 -11.34 -10.00 -20.00
CA ASP A 101 -11.55 -11.41 -19.70
C ASP A 101 -10.29 -12.23 -20.06
N ILE A 102 -9.98 -13.27 -19.28
CA ILE A 102 -8.85 -14.16 -19.58
C ILE A 102 -9.26 -15.24 -20.60
N LEU A 103 -8.39 -15.51 -21.58
CA LEU A 103 -8.48 -16.66 -22.48
C LEU A 103 -7.20 -17.49 -22.47
N GLY A 104 -7.37 -18.80 -22.62
CA GLY A 104 -6.26 -19.75 -22.76
C GLY A 104 -5.80 -20.32 -21.42
N ALA A 105 -5.41 -21.60 -21.41
CA ALA A 105 -4.92 -22.30 -20.22
C ALA A 105 -3.38 -22.31 -20.11
N SER A 106 -2.67 -22.25 -21.24
CA SER A 106 -1.20 -22.30 -21.30
C SER A 106 -0.55 -21.05 -21.91
N ASP A 107 -1.35 -20.23 -22.61
CA ASP A 107 -0.97 -18.94 -23.17
C ASP A 107 -2.07 -17.95 -22.77
N GLU A 108 -2.11 -17.70 -21.46
CA GLU A 108 -3.06 -16.84 -20.80
C GLU A 108 -2.94 -15.42 -21.37
N ARG A 109 -4.01 -14.98 -22.04
CA ARG A 109 -4.08 -13.66 -22.66
C ARG A 109 -5.37 -12.98 -22.27
N VAL A 110 -5.27 -11.72 -21.88
CA VAL A 110 -6.44 -10.90 -21.63
C VAL A 110 -7.00 -10.44 -22.97
N VAL A 111 -8.26 -10.78 -23.22
CA VAL A 111 -9.08 -10.18 -24.26
C VAL A 111 -9.63 -8.89 -23.69
N PRO A 112 -9.19 -7.72 -24.20
CA PRO A 112 -9.68 -6.45 -23.70
C PRO A 112 -11.19 -6.36 -23.86
N TRP A 113 -11.85 -5.73 -22.90
CA TRP A 113 -13.24 -5.34 -23.13
C TRP A 113 -13.30 -4.36 -24.30
N ASP A 114 -14.22 -4.60 -25.23
CA ASP A 114 -14.49 -3.72 -26.36
C ASP A 114 -15.33 -2.51 -25.90
N LEU A 115 -14.72 -1.69 -25.05
CA LEU A 115 -15.32 -0.55 -24.36
C LEU A 115 -14.32 0.63 -24.34
N SER A 116 -14.83 1.85 -24.23
CA SER A 116 -13.99 2.99 -23.86
C SER A 116 -13.45 2.80 -22.44
N ILE A 117 -12.38 3.52 -22.08
CA ILE A 117 -11.81 3.47 -20.73
C ILE A 117 -12.87 3.83 -19.69
N ASP A 118 -13.64 4.89 -19.90
CA ASP A 118 -14.73 5.27 -18.97
C ASP A 118 -15.76 4.14 -18.80
N ALA A 119 -16.22 3.53 -19.90
CA ALA A 119 -17.19 2.43 -19.82
C ALA A 119 -16.60 1.15 -19.20
N ALA A 120 -15.30 0.89 -19.40
CA ALA A 120 -14.59 -0.19 -18.74
C ALA A 120 -14.47 0.07 -17.22
N MET A 121 -14.21 1.32 -16.82
CA MET A 121 -14.16 1.71 -15.42
C MET A 121 -15.53 1.65 -14.75
N ASP A 122 -16.60 2.02 -15.45
CA ASP A 122 -17.98 1.86 -14.96
C ASP A 122 -18.32 0.39 -14.74
N ARG A 123 -17.97 -0.48 -15.71
CA ARG A 123 -18.13 -1.93 -15.57
C ARG A 123 -17.31 -2.52 -14.43
N LEU A 124 -16.06 -2.06 -14.27
CA LEU A 124 -15.22 -2.49 -13.14
C LEU A 124 -15.86 -2.08 -11.81
N ARG A 125 -16.37 -0.86 -11.70
CA ARG A 125 -17.06 -0.38 -10.49
C ARG A 125 -18.28 -1.25 -10.17
N ASP A 126 -19.14 -1.51 -11.14
CA ASP A 126 -20.32 -2.37 -10.98
C ASP A 126 -19.92 -3.76 -10.42
N LEU A 127 -18.98 -4.44 -11.08
CA LEU A 127 -18.59 -5.79 -10.70
C LEU A 127 -17.77 -5.87 -9.40
N PHE A 128 -16.85 -4.93 -9.19
CA PHE A 128 -15.90 -4.99 -8.07
C PHE A 128 -16.39 -4.25 -6.83
N VAL A 129 -17.00 -3.08 -6.99
CA VAL A 129 -17.45 -2.25 -5.86
C VAL A 129 -18.86 -2.61 -5.44
N ASP A 130 -19.80 -2.59 -6.39
CA ASP A 130 -21.21 -2.78 -6.08
C ASP A 130 -21.53 -4.25 -5.74
N HIS A 131 -20.72 -5.19 -6.27
CA HIS A 131 -20.77 -6.63 -5.98
C HIS A 131 -19.52 -7.15 -5.23
N TYR A 132 -18.87 -6.32 -4.41
CA TYR A 132 -17.64 -6.71 -3.70
C TYR A 132 -17.79 -8.00 -2.87
N ASP A 133 -18.93 -8.17 -2.20
CA ASP A 133 -19.22 -9.34 -1.35
C ASP A 133 -19.56 -10.63 -2.14
N GLU A 134 -19.52 -10.58 -3.48
CA GLU A 134 -19.73 -11.72 -4.37
C GLU A 134 -18.47 -12.01 -5.22
N PRO A 135 -17.36 -12.53 -4.63
CA PRO A 135 -16.07 -12.68 -5.31
C PRO A 135 -16.13 -13.40 -6.65
N ALA A 136 -17.01 -14.40 -6.80
CA ALA A 136 -17.20 -15.15 -8.03
C ALA A 136 -17.53 -14.29 -9.26
N LEU A 137 -17.97 -13.04 -9.07
CA LEU A 137 -18.26 -12.09 -10.14
C LEU A 137 -17.02 -11.31 -10.61
N TRP A 138 -15.97 -11.18 -9.79
CA TRP A 138 -14.85 -10.29 -10.08
C TRP A 138 -13.45 -10.90 -9.88
N ASP A 139 -13.25 -11.77 -8.90
CA ASP A 139 -11.93 -12.18 -8.40
C ASP A 139 -11.02 -12.81 -9.46
N LEU A 140 -11.57 -13.74 -10.25
CA LEU A 140 -10.94 -14.44 -11.36
C LEU A 140 -11.71 -14.24 -12.67
N ARG A 141 -12.56 -13.21 -12.72
CA ARG A 141 -13.34 -12.84 -13.90
C ARG A 141 -12.80 -11.59 -14.59
N ILE A 142 -12.06 -10.77 -13.84
CA ILE A 142 -11.50 -9.51 -14.32
C ILE A 142 -9.98 -9.61 -14.21
N TRP A 143 -9.30 -9.36 -15.33
CA TRP A 143 -7.86 -9.53 -15.46
C TRP A 143 -7.21 -8.33 -16.11
N LEU A 144 -5.97 -8.04 -15.69
CA LEU A 144 -5.10 -7.03 -16.25
C LEU A 144 -3.92 -7.70 -16.95
N GLN A 145 -3.49 -7.14 -18.07
CA GLN A 145 -2.28 -7.59 -18.77
C GLN A 145 -1.49 -6.37 -19.24
N LEU A 146 -0.16 -6.45 -19.15
CA LEU A 146 0.72 -5.44 -19.69
C LEU A 146 0.50 -5.25 -21.20
N THR A 147 0.62 -4.01 -21.65
CA THR A 147 0.92 -3.67 -23.04
C THR A 147 2.43 -3.72 -23.28
N PRO A 148 2.91 -3.70 -24.54
CA PRO A 148 4.34 -3.56 -24.81
C PRO A 148 4.97 -2.34 -24.13
N GLU A 149 4.26 -1.22 -24.10
CA GLU A 149 4.67 0.02 -23.43
C GLU A 149 4.74 -0.17 -21.91
N GLY A 150 3.73 -0.82 -21.32
CA GLY A 150 3.72 -1.18 -19.91
C GLY A 150 4.90 -2.06 -19.49
N ALA A 151 5.27 -3.03 -20.33
CA ALA A 151 6.42 -3.89 -20.09
C ALA A 151 7.74 -3.09 -20.04
N GLN A 152 7.94 -2.14 -20.96
CA GLN A 152 9.13 -1.29 -20.97
C GLN A 152 9.24 -0.42 -19.69
N VAL A 153 8.10 0.12 -19.24
CA VAL A 153 8.04 0.88 -17.99
C VAL A 153 8.35 -0.02 -16.80
N ALA A 154 7.76 -1.22 -16.74
CA ALA A 154 7.99 -2.19 -15.67
C ALA A 154 9.46 -2.63 -15.59
N GLU A 155 10.10 -2.94 -16.72
CA GLU A 155 11.53 -3.30 -16.77
C GLU A 155 12.43 -2.15 -16.28
N SER A 156 12.05 -0.90 -16.58
CA SER A 156 12.78 0.28 -16.12
C SER A 156 12.68 0.47 -14.59
N LEU A 157 11.57 0.05 -13.98
CA LEU A 157 11.42 0.06 -12.51
C LEU A 157 12.35 -0.95 -11.84
N VAL A 158 12.56 -2.13 -12.44
CA VAL A 158 13.49 -3.15 -11.92
C VAL A 158 14.94 -2.66 -11.98
N GLY A 159 15.32 -1.98 -13.06
CA GLY A 159 16.68 -1.45 -13.23
C GLY A 159 17.01 -0.21 -12.39
N GLY A 160 16.01 0.39 -11.74
CA GLY A 160 16.15 1.58 -10.88
C GLY A 160 16.20 1.28 -9.37
N GLN A 161 16.14 0.02 -8.96
CA GLN A 161 16.26 -0.43 -7.56
C GLN A 161 17.70 -0.70 -7.13
#